data_AF-A0A520W707-F1
#
_entry.id   AF-A0A520W707-F1
#
_cell.length_a   1.000
_cell.length_b   1.000
_cell.length_c   1.000
_cell.angle_alpha   90.00
_cell.angle_beta   90.00
_cell.angle_gamma   90.00
#
_symmetry.space_group_name_H-M   'P 1'
#
loop_
_entity.id
_entity.type
_entity.pdbx_description
1 polymer ?
#
loop_
_entity_poly.entity_id
_entity_poly.type
_entity_poly.pdbx_seq_one_letter_code
_entity_poly.pdbx_strand_id
1 'polypeptide(L)'
;MKRYIGLFICLFIIMGAISHVGFNYYNDILSFLFVAGGSVGYGLLKNQNEKFILNCGNGAVYFGWFGTLIGLIALTAGKWENWGDIDKTGLALSVAMLTIFYGYIIKLITLVFKN
;
A
#
# COMPACT_ATOMS: atom_id res chain seq x y z
N MET A 1 -16.62 -9.54 -16.94
CA MET A 1 -17.27 -10.28 -15.82
C MET A 1 -16.26 -11.08 -14.99
N LYS A 2 -15.49 -12.02 -15.58
CA LYS A 2 -14.51 -12.86 -14.83
C LYS A 2 -13.51 -12.07 -13.97
N ARG A 3 -12.99 -10.93 -14.48
CA ARG A 3 -12.05 -10.06 -13.75
C ARG A 3 -12.64 -9.46 -12.46
N TYR A 4 -13.92 -9.06 -12.49
CA TYR A 4 -14.62 -8.51 -11.34
C TYR A 4 -14.88 -9.56 -10.27
N ILE A 5 -15.23 -10.80 -10.67
CA ILE A 5 -15.40 -11.93 -9.76
C ILE A 5 -14.06 -12.25 -9.07
N GLY A 6 -12.97 -12.30 -9.83
CA GLY A 6 -11.62 -12.49 -9.28
C GLY A 6 -11.26 -11.42 -8.25
N LEU A 7 -11.48 -10.14 -8.58
CA LEU A 7 -11.25 -9.03 -7.63
C LEU A 7 -12.09 -9.20 -6.36
N PHE A 8 -13.38 -9.54 -6.49
CA PHE A 8 -14.26 -9.74 -5.35
C PHE A 8 -13.75 -10.83 -4.40
N ILE A 9 -13.32 -11.97 -4.94
CA ILE A 9 -12.75 -13.06 -4.14
C ILE A 9 -11.49 -12.60 -3.40
N CYS A 10 -10.57 -11.90 -4.08
CA CYS A 10 -9.37 -11.37 -3.46
C CYS A 10 -9.68 -10.41 -2.31
N LEU A 11 -10.56 -9.43 -2.55
CA LEU A 11 -10.94 -8.44 -1.54
C LEU A 11 -11.70 -9.08 -0.38
N PHE A 12 -12.54 -10.09 -0.63
CA PHE A 12 -13.26 -10.81 0.42
C PHE A 12 -12.30 -11.54 1.37
N ILE A 13 -11.29 -12.24 0.82
CA ILE A 13 -10.27 -12.93 1.63
C ILE A 13 -9.45 -11.93 2.44
N ILE A 14 -9.03 -10.82 1.82
CA ILE A 14 -8.27 -9.76 2.50
C ILE A 14 -9.11 -9.13 3.62
N MET A 15 -10.39 -8.86 3.37
CA MET A 15 -11.29 -8.28 4.36
C MET A 15 -11.51 -9.25 5.53
N GLY A 16 -11.63 -10.55 5.27
CA GLY A 16 -11.67 -11.58 6.30
C GLY A 16 -10.41 -11.58 7.18
N ALA A 17 -9.23 -11.45 6.56
CA ALA A 17 -7.97 -11.36 7.30
C ALA A 17 -7.88 -10.08 8.15
N ILE A 18 -8.23 -8.91 7.59
CA ILE A 18 -8.29 -7.64 8.34
C ILE A 18 -9.26 -7.76 9.53
N SER A 19 -10.44 -8.34 9.32
CA SER A 19 -11.43 -8.49 10.38
C SER A 19 -10.96 -9.41 11.50
N HIS A 20 -10.15 -10.43 11.19
CA HIS A 20 -9.61 -11.34 12.20
C HIS A 20 -8.51 -10.68 13.06
N VAL A 21 -7.68 -9.82 12.47
CA VAL A 21 -6.59 -9.12 13.17
C VAL A 21 -7.08 -7.85 13.88
N GLY A 22 -8.02 -7.13 13.27
CA GLY A 22 -8.60 -5.88 13.77
C GLY A 22 -8.39 -4.71 12.82
N PHE A 23 -9.49 -4.05 12.43
CA PHE A 23 -9.49 -2.95 11.45
C PHE A 23 -8.59 -1.76 11.84
N ASN A 24 -8.47 -1.46 13.13
CA ASN A 24 -7.73 -0.29 13.61
C ASN A 24 -6.23 -0.35 13.23
N TYR A 25 -5.65 -1.54 13.05
CA TYR A 25 -4.25 -1.71 12.68
C TYR A 25 -3.96 -1.44 11.20
N TYR A 26 -4.99 -1.38 10.36
CA TYR A 26 -4.87 -1.18 8.92
C TYR A 26 -5.37 0.19 8.47
N ASN A 27 -5.61 1.11 9.41
CA ASN A 27 -6.16 2.42 9.14
C ASN A 27 -5.16 3.52 9.48
N ASP A 28 -4.23 3.75 8.56
CA ASP A 28 -3.29 4.87 8.59
C ASP A 28 -3.43 5.74 7.33
N ILE A 29 -3.97 6.95 7.52
CA ILE A 29 -4.33 7.87 6.43
C ILE A 29 -3.08 8.43 5.72
N LEU A 30 -1.99 8.65 6.44
CA LEU A 30 -0.76 9.22 5.89
C LEU A 30 -0.06 8.23 4.96
N SER A 31 0.05 6.97 5.39
CA SER A 31 0.56 5.88 4.56
C SER A 31 -0.30 5.67 3.32
N PHE A 32 -1.63 5.78 3.44
CA PHE A 32 -2.52 5.71 2.29
C PHE A 32 -2.30 6.86 1.31
N LEU A 33 -2.26 8.10 1.79
CA LEU A 33 -2.04 9.29 0.96
C LEU A 33 -0.68 9.26 0.25
N PHE A 34 0.37 8.79 0.93
CA PHE A 34 1.69 8.63 0.32
C PHE A 34 1.64 7.70 -0.90
N VAL A 35 0.99 6.54 -0.76
CA VAL A 35 0.85 5.55 -1.83
C VAL A 35 -0.10 6.03 -2.93
N ALA A 36 -1.24 6.61 -2.57
CA ALA A 36 -2.22 7.10 -3.53
C ALA A 36 -1.67 8.27 -4.36
N GLY A 37 -1.02 9.23 -3.71
CA GLY A 37 -0.36 10.36 -4.38
C GLY A 37 0.77 9.89 -5.29
N GLY A 38 1.63 9.00 -4.78
CA GLY A 38 2.71 8.39 -5.56
C GLY A 38 2.22 7.57 -6.76
N SER A 39 1.13 6.83 -6.59
CA SER A 39 0.43 6.09 -7.65
C SER A 39 0.02 7.01 -8.80
N VAL A 40 -0.70 8.10 -8.49
CA VAL A 40 -1.13 9.07 -9.50
C VAL A 40 0.07 9.76 -10.15
N GLY A 41 1.06 10.19 -9.36
CA GLY A 41 2.29 10.80 -9.86
C GLY A 41 3.05 9.89 -10.83
N TYR A 42 3.18 8.61 -10.50
CA TYR A 42 3.79 7.62 -11.40
C TYR A 42 2.99 7.43 -12.70
N GLY A 43 1.66 7.41 -12.61
CA GLY A 43 0.77 7.35 -13.78
C GLY A 43 1.01 8.52 -14.73
N LEU A 44 1.13 9.74 -14.18
CA LEU A 44 1.44 10.96 -14.93
C LEU A 44 2.85 10.91 -15.53
N LEU A 45 3.85 10.44 -14.78
CA LEU A 45 5.23 10.28 -15.27
C LEU A 45 5.33 9.34 -16.46
N LYS A 46 4.49 8.30 -16.52
CA LYS A 46 4.47 7.38 -17.67
C LYS A 46 3.88 8.01 -18.93
N ASN A 47 3.10 9.08 -18.82
CA ASN A 47 2.51 9.83 -19.93
C ASN A 47 1.83 8.94 -21.00
N GLN A 48 1.10 7.92 -20.55
CA GLN A 48 0.41 6.94 -21.39
C GLN A 48 -1.07 6.89 -21.03
N ASN A 49 -1.86 7.77 -21.65
CA ASN A 49 -3.28 7.96 -21.30
C ASN A 49 -4.09 6.66 -21.38
N GLU A 50 -3.88 5.83 -22.41
CA GLU A 50 -4.60 4.56 -22.59
C GLU A 50 -4.33 3.54 -21.48
N LYS A 51 -3.16 3.62 -20.82
CA LYS A 51 -2.73 2.70 -19.75
C LYS A 51 -2.62 3.41 -18.41
N PHE A 52 -3.19 4.61 -18.29
CA PHE A 52 -3.01 5.46 -17.11
C PHE A 52 -3.40 4.75 -15.82
N ILE A 53 -4.57 4.09 -15.79
CA ILE A 53 -5.07 3.37 -14.60
C ILE A 53 -4.13 2.19 -14.24
N LEU A 54 -3.62 1.46 -15.24
CA LEU A 54 -2.68 0.36 -15.01
C LEU A 54 -1.32 0.85 -14.52
N ASN A 55 -0.87 1.99 -15.04
CA ASN A 55 0.34 2.66 -14.62
C ASN A 55 0.21 3.21 -13.21
N CYS A 56 -0.94 3.75 -12.82
CA CYS A 56 -1.25 4.08 -11.43
C CYS A 56 -1.11 2.84 -10.54
N GLY A 57 -1.66 1.70 -10.95
CA GLY A 57 -1.49 0.43 -10.22
C GLY A 57 -0.03 0.03 -10.03
N ASN A 58 0.80 0.15 -11.08
CA ASN A 58 2.25 -0.09 -10.98
C ASN A 58 2.91 0.92 -10.03
N GLY A 59 2.51 2.18 -10.12
CA GLY A 59 2.95 3.26 -9.25
C GLY A 59 2.63 3.02 -7.78
N ALA A 60 1.44 2.50 -7.49
CA ALA A 60 1.02 2.17 -6.12
C ALA A 60 1.94 1.10 -5.50
N VAL A 61 2.31 0.06 -6.25
CA VAL A 61 3.29 -0.93 -5.78
C VAL A 61 4.67 -0.28 -5.60
N TYR A 62 5.09 0.53 -6.56
CA TYR A 62 6.38 1.22 -6.51
C TYR A 62 6.50 2.10 -5.26
N PHE A 63 5.50 2.97 -5.03
CA PHE A 63 5.45 3.85 -3.86
C PHE A 63 5.13 3.09 -2.56
N GLY A 64 4.45 1.95 -2.62
CA GLY A 64 4.31 1.06 -1.47
C GLY A 64 5.67 0.62 -0.93
N TRP A 65 6.55 0.14 -1.82
CA TRP A 65 7.92 -0.23 -1.48
C TRP A 65 8.79 0.96 -1.05
N PHE A 66 8.66 2.12 -1.70
CA PHE A 66 9.35 3.34 -1.23
C PHE A 66 8.92 3.75 0.18
N GLY A 67 7.62 3.69 0.47
CA GLY A 67 7.08 4.02 1.79
C GLY A 67 7.68 3.11 2.87
N THR A 68 7.76 1.80 2.60
CA THR A 68 8.38 0.85 3.52
C THR A 68 9.87 1.10 3.67
N LEU A 69 10.61 1.37 2.59
CA LEU A 69 12.03 1.70 2.65
C LEU A 69 12.28 2.94 3.52
N ILE A 70 11.51 4.01 3.30
CA ILE A 70 11.60 5.25 4.08
C ILE A 70 11.25 4.97 5.56
N GLY A 71 10.19 4.21 5.81
CA GLY A 71 9.79 3.81 7.17
C GLY A 71 10.86 3.00 7.90
N LEU A 72 11.46 2.02 7.22
CA LEU A 72 12.55 1.21 7.76
C LEU A 72 13.80 2.05 8.04
N ILE A 73 14.18 2.96 7.14
CA ILE A 73 15.29 3.89 7.37
C ILE A 73 15.01 4.76 8.60
N ALA A 74 13.79 5.28 8.73
CA ALA A 74 13.44 6.14 9.86
C ALA A 74 13.41 5.37 11.19
N LEU A 75 12.98 4.10 11.15
CA LEU A 75 12.98 3.18 12.29
C LEU A 75 14.42 2.83 12.72
N THR A 76 15.29 2.42 11.79
CA THR A 76 16.68 2.02 12.10
C THR A 76 17.58 3.20 12.46
N ALA A 77 17.29 4.40 11.94
CA ALA A 77 17.97 5.62 12.32
C ALA A 77 17.60 6.12 13.72
N GLY A 78 16.65 5.47 14.41
CA GLY A 78 16.27 5.82 15.78
C GLY A 78 15.58 7.17 15.92
N LYS A 79 14.92 7.66 14.86
CA LYS A 79 14.36 9.03 14.81
C LYS A 79 13.36 9.34 15.94
N TRP A 80 12.74 8.33 16.55
CA TRP A 80 11.83 8.50 17.70
C TRP A 80 12.23 7.62 18.89
N GLU A 81 13.53 7.31 19.06
CA GLU A 81 14.03 6.45 20.13
C GLU A 81 13.33 5.07 20.17
N ASN A 82 12.86 4.63 19.01
CA ASN A 82 12.11 3.39 18.83
C ASN A 82 13.05 2.19 18.98
N TRP A 83 14.31 2.35 18.57
CA TRP A 83 15.27 1.26 18.49
C TRP A 83 15.66 0.77 19.89
N GLY A 84 15.26 -0.48 20.21
CA GLY A 84 15.44 -1.09 21.53
C GLY A 84 14.17 -1.10 22.40
N ASP A 85 13.13 -0.39 22.00
CA ASP A 85 11.78 -0.44 22.58
C ASP A 85 10.89 -1.29 21.67
N ILE A 86 10.55 -2.51 22.11
CA ILE A 86 9.86 -3.51 21.29
C ILE A 86 8.47 -3.02 20.86
N ASP A 87 7.75 -2.34 21.76
CA ASP A 87 6.38 -1.89 21.50
C ASP A 87 6.37 -0.77 20.46
N LYS A 88 7.29 0.21 20.60
CA LYS A 88 7.43 1.30 19.63
C LYS A 88 7.98 0.81 18.29
N THR A 89 8.91 -0.14 18.31
CA THR A 89 9.46 -0.75 17.09
C THR A 89 8.38 -1.50 16.33
N GLY A 90 7.59 -2.32 17.03
CA GLY A 90 6.51 -3.10 16.42
C GLY A 90 5.46 -2.21 15.76
N LEU A 91 5.06 -1.12 16.43
CA LEU A 91 4.09 -0.17 15.89
C LEU A 91 4.63 0.58 14.66
N ALA A 92 5.88 1.05 14.71
CA ALA A 92 6.51 1.72 13.57
C ALA A 92 6.69 0.78 12.37
N LEU A 93 7.07 -0.47 12.61
CA LEU A 93 7.18 -1.49 11.56
C LEU A 93 5.81 -1.82 10.95
N SER A 94 4.76 -1.91 11.77
CA SER A 94 3.39 -2.11 11.29
C SER A 94 2.97 -1.01 10.32
N VAL A 95 3.17 0.26 10.69
CA VAL A 95 2.88 1.41 9.81
C VAL A 95 3.72 1.37 8.53
N ALA A 96 5.02 1.05 8.63
CA ALA A 96 5.88 0.91 7.46
C ALA A 96 5.42 -0.18 6.49
N MET A 97 4.78 -1.26 6.98
CA MET A 97 4.21 -2.33 6.14
C MET A 97 2.88 -1.93 5.48
N LEU A 98 2.14 -0.98 6.06
CA LEU A 98 0.85 -0.53 5.50
C LEU A 98 0.99 0.08 4.10
N THR A 99 2.11 0.75 3.80
CA THR A 99 2.33 1.32 2.46
C THR A 99 2.40 0.24 1.39
N ILE A 100 3.10 -0.86 1.63
CA ILE A 100 3.10 -2.03 0.73
C ILE A 100 1.69 -2.61 0.62
N PHE A 101 1.02 -2.78 1.76
CA PHE A 101 -0.34 -3.32 1.79
C PHE A 101 -1.28 -2.51 0.89
N TYR A 102 -1.37 -1.20 1.11
CA TYR A 102 -2.19 -0.32 0.27
C TYR A 102 -1.76 -0.32 -1.20
N GLY A 103 -0.45 -0.38 -1.47
CA GLY A 103 0.09 -0.45 -2.82
C GLY A 103 -0.45 -1.65 -3.60
N TYR A 104 -0.48 -2.83 -2.97
CA TYR A 104 -1.03 -4.02 -3.58
C TYR A 104 -2.56 -4.02 -3.67
N ILE A 105 -3.28 -3.41 -2.72
CA ILE A 105 -4.73 -3.22 -2.82
C ILE A 105 -5.09 -2.39 -4.05
N ILE A 106 -4.45 -1.23 -4.21
CA ILE A 106 -4.66 -0.36 -5.37
C ILE A 106 -4.29 -1.11 -6.66
N LYS A 107 -3.17 -1.85 -6.66
CA LYS A 107 -2.77 -2.67 -7.80
C LYS A 107 -3.84 -3.69 -8.19
N LEU A 108 -4.39 -4.43 -7.23
CA LEU A 108 -5.45 -5.40 -7.47
C LEU A 108 -6.67 -4.76 -8.13
N ILE A 109 -7.11 -3.60 -7.62
CA ILE A 109 -8.24 -2.85 -8.18
C ILE A 109 -7.96 -2.44 -9.62
N THR A 110 -6.76 -1.93 -9.91
CA THR A 110 -6.41 -1.45 -11.27
C THR A 110 -6.34 -2.58 -12.31
N LEU A 111 -6.09 -3.83 -11.92
CA LEU A 111 -6.01 -4.97 -12.84
C LEU A 111 -7.33 -5.24 -13.55
N VAL A 112 -8.46 -4.82 -12.98
CA VAL A 112 -9.78 -4.97 -13.60
C VAL A 112 -9.88 -4.17 -14.91
N PHE A 113 -9.13 -3.06 -15.01
CA PHE A 113 -9.09 -2.17 -16.17
C PHE A 113 -8.06 -2.59 -17.21
N LYS A 114 -7.36 -3.72 -17.01
CA LYS A 114 -6.42 -4.24 -18.01
C LYS A 114 -7.22 -4.80 -19.18
N ASN A 115 -7.23 -4.14 -20.34
CA ASN A 115 -7.87 -4.68 -21.55
C ASN A 115 -7.19 -5.97 -22.01
#